data_AF-A0A258QLV1-F1
#
_entry.id   AF-A0A258QLV1-F1
#
_cell.length_a   1.000
_cell.length_b   1.000
_cell.length_c   1.000
_cell.angle_alpha   90.00
_cell.angle_beta   90.00
_cell.angle_gamma   90.00
#
_symmetry.space_group_name_H-M   'P 1'
#
loop_
_entity.id
_entity.type
_entity.pdbx_description
1 polymer ?
#
loop_
_entity_poly.entity_id
_entity_poly.type
_entity_poly.pdbx_seq_one_letter_code
_entity_poly.pdbx_strand_id
1 'polypeptide(L)'
;VVYLLLSRSGPLGVWGWLFTIKGMVIAQTLLTTPLIAALSRQILEDSWRIHRDSFMALRLPRLSSLKWLMWDCRFSLTIAVLAGLARAISEVGAVMIVGGNIENATRTMTTAIALETSKGDLPLALALGIVLLGIVLLANLFTFAVRQLAERRYG
;
A
#
# COMPACT_ATOMS: atom_id res chain seq x y z
N VAL A 1 -6.37 13.04 -12.18
CA VAL A 1 -7.65 13.39 -11.51
C VAL A 1 -7.42 13.98 -10.12
N VAL A 2 -6.70 13.32 -9.21
CA VAL A 2 -6.43 13.84 -7.84
C VAL A 2 -5.78 15.24 -7.84
N TYR A 3 -4.77 15.46 -8.70
CA TYR A 3 -4.15 16.78 -8.88
C TYR A 3 -5.15 17.88 -9.28
N LEU A 4 -6.07 17.57 -10.20
CA LEU A 4 -7.09 18.53 -10.67
C LEU A 4 -8.11 18.85 -9.58
N LEU A 5 -8.42 17.88 -8.71
CA LEU A 5 -9.34 18.06 -7.58
C LEU A 5 -8.74 18.94 -6.47
N LEU A 6 -7.44 18.78 -6.17
CA LEU A 6 -6.71 19.53 -5.14
C LEU A 6 -6.05 20.82 -5.64
N SER A 7 -5.96 21.01 -6.96
CA SER A 7 -5.45 22.25 -7.56
C SER A 7 -6.27 23.46 -7.08
N ARG A 8 -5.66 24.65 -7.09
CA ARG A 8 -6.33 25.92 -6.72
C ARG A 8 -7.65 26.17 -7.47
N SER A 9 -7.79 25.61 -8.67
CA SER A 9 -8.99 25.71 -9.50
C SER A 9 -9.96 24.52 -9.33
N GLY A 10 -9.62 23.56 -8.46
CA GLY A 10 -10.41 22.37 -8.17
C GLY A 10 -11.35 22.55 -6.96
N PRO A 11 -12.36 21.68 -6.79
CA PRO A 11 -13.37 21.79 -5.73
C PRO A 11 -12.79 21.71 -4.30
N LEU A 12 -11.61 21.11 -4.12
CA LEU A 12 -10.91 21.02 -2.84
C LEU A 12 -9.72 21.99 -2.75
N GLY A 13 -9.53 22.86 -3.75
CA GLY A 13 -8.43 23.83 -3.80
C GLY A 13 -8.42 24.85 -2.67
N VAL A 14 -9.59 25.12 -2.07
CA VAL A 14 -9.75 26.01 -0.90
C VAL A 14 -8.94 25.53 0.31
N TRP A 15 -8.66 24.23 0.39
CA TRP A 15 -8.00 23.61 1.53
C TRP A 15 -6.47 23.70 1.44
N GLY A 16 -5.92 24.08 0.29
CA GLY A 16 -4.47 24.26 0.11
C GLY A 16 -3.63 23.01 0.36
N TRP A 17 -4.19 21.81 0.18
CA TRP A 17 -3.51 20.55 0.49
C TRP A 17 -2.51 20.09 -0.57
N LEU A 18 -2.48 20.76 -1.72
CA LEU A 18 -1.45 20.55 -2.73
C LEU A 18 -0.07 20.88 -2.13
N PHE A 19 0.94 20.05 -2.39
CA PHE A 19 2.30 20.16 -1.84
C PHE A 19 2.41 19.97 -0.32
N THR A 20 1.47 19.23 0.28
CA THR A 20 1.52 18.88 1.71
C THR A 20 1.49 17.36 1.91
N ILE A 21 1.98 16.91 3.08
CA ILE A 21 1.91 15.51 3.50
C ILE A 21 0.44 15.03 3.55
N LYS A 22 -0.50 15.89 3.93
CA LYS A 22 -1.94 15.56 3.97
C LYS A 22 -2.48 15.21 2.58
N GLY A 23 -2.11 15.99 1.56
CA GLY A 23 -2.46 15.71 0.18
C GLY A 23 -1.85 14.40 -0.33
N MET A 24 -0.59 14.12 0.03
CA MET A 24 0.08 12.87 -0.31
C MET A 24 -0.64 11.65 0.27
N VAL A 25 -1.03 11.70 1.55
CA VAL A 25 -1.76 10.60 2.22
C VAL A 25 -3.09 10.32 1.54
N ILE A 26 -3.83 11.34 1.13
CA ILE A 26 -5.10 11.16 0.40
C ILE A 26 -4.86 10.51 -0.95
N ALA A 27 -3.86 10.99 -1.70
CA ALA A 27 -3.52 10.43 -3.00
C ALA A 27 -3.13 8.95 -2.91
N GLN A 28 -2.30 8.60 -1.92
CA GLN A 28 -1.90 7.22 -1.66
C GLN A 28 -3.07 6.36 -1.20
N THR A 29 -3.93 6.87 -0.32
CA THR A 29 -5.13 6.14 0.14
C THR A 29 -6.03 5.80 -1.03
N LEU A 30 -6.30 6.77 -1.92
CA LEU A 30 -7.17 6.56 -3.08
C LEU A 30 -6.64 5.47 -4.04
N LEU A 31 -5.32 5.33 -4.14
CA LEU A 31 -4.68 4.30 -4.97
C LEU A 31 -4.59 2.95 -4.28
N THR A 32 -4.32 2.93 -2.98
CA THR A 32 -4.08 1.69 -2.23
C THR A 32 -5.38 1.02 -1.77
N THR A 33 -6.44 1.78 -1.45
CA THR A 33 -7.73 1.22 -1.04
C THR A 33 -8.32 0.20 -2.03
N PRO A 34 -8.42 0.46 -3.34
CA PRO A 34 -8.99 -0.52 -4.28
C PRO A 34 -8.14 -1.80 -4.38
N LEU A 35 -6.82 -1.69 -4.24
CA LEU A 35 -5.93 -2.85 -4.22
C LEU A 35 -6.18 -3.73 -2.99
N ILE A 36 -6.22 -3.14 -1.79
CA ILE A 36 -6.50 -3.88 -0.55
C ILE A 36 -7.91 -4.49 -0.61
N ALA A 37 -8.89 -3.75 -1.13
CA ALA A 37 -10.26 -4.24 -1.28
C ALA A 37 -10.33 -5.45 -2.23
N ALA A 38 -9.61 -5.40 -3.37
CA ALA A 38 -9.56 -6.52 -4.32
C ALA A 38 -8.93 -7.78 -3.71
N LEU A 39 -7.79 -7.63 -3.02
CA LEU A 39 -7.11 -8.75 -2.35
C LEU A 39 -7.96 -9.32 -1.22
N SER A 40 -8.56 -8.46 -0.40
CA SER A 40 -9.43 -8.88 0.71
C SER A 40 -10.65 -9.63 0.18
N ARG A 41 -11.26 -9.15 -0.91
CA ARG A 41 -12.40 -9.81 -1.56
C ARG A 41 -12.01 -11.20 -2.05
N GLN A 42 -10.85 -11.35 -2.69
CA GLN A 42 -10.35 -12.63 -3.19
C GLN A 42 -10.17 -13.63 -2.04
N ILE A 43 -9.48 -13.24 -0.96
CA ILE A 43 -9.25 -14.07 0.23
C ILE A 43 -10.57 -14.56 0.82
N LEU A 44 -11.54 -13.65 0.96
CA LEU A 44 -12.84 -13.95 1.52
C LEU A 44 -13.66 -14.88 0.60
N GLU A 45 -13.63 -14.66 -0.71
CA GLU A 45 -14.34 -15.49 -1.68
C GLU A 45 -13.78 -16.92 -1.72
N ASP A 46 -12.47 -17.07 -1.61
CA ASP A 46 -11.81 -18.38 -1.58
C ASP A 46 -12.13 -19.13 -0.28
N SER A 47 -12.11 -18.47 0.88
CA SER A 47 -12.54 -19.12 2.14
C SER A 47 -14.05 -19.42 2.16
N TRP A 48 -14.87 -18.56 1.55
CA TRP A 48 -16.31 -18.83 1.40
C TRP A 48 -16.56 -20.07 0.54
N ARG A 49 -15.85 -20.24 -0.58
CA ARG A 49 -15.98 -21.43 -1.44
C ARG A 49 -15.71 -22.73 -0.69
N ILE A 50 -14.77 -22.71 0.25
CA ILE A 50 -14.40 -23.89 1.05
C ILE A 50 -15.43 -24.16 2.16
N HIS A 51 -15.91 -23.12 2.85
CA HIS A 51 -16.76 -23.29 4.05
C HIS A 51 -18.27 -23.16 3.79
N ARG A 52 -18.69 -22.81 2.57
CA ARG A 52 -20.11 -22.57 2.22
C ARG A 52 -21.02 -23.74 2.57
N ASP A 53 -20.59 -24.97 2.29
CA ASP A 53 -21.43 -26.16 2.47
C ASP A 53 -21.65 -26.42 3.97
N SER A 54 -20.62 -26.22 4.79
CA SER A 54 -20.70 -26.25 6.25
C SER A 54 -21.62 -25.16 6.80
N PHE A 55 -21.51 -23.92 6.31
CA PHE A 55 -22.40 -22.84 6.76
C PHE A 55 -23.86 -23.04 6.38
N MET A 56 -24.13 -23.61 5.20
CA MET A 56 -25.48 -23.96 4.77
C MET A 56 -26.07 -25.08 5.63
N ALA A 57 -25.27 -26.09 5.97
CA ALA A 57 -25.71 -27.18 6.85
C ALA A 57 -26.08 -26.68 8.26
N LEU A 58 -25.29 -25.75 8.81
CA LEU A 58 -25.54 -25.15 10.13
C LEU A 58 -26.56 -24.00 10.12
N ARG A 59 -27.11 -23.62 8.95
CA ARG A 59 -28.05 -22.49 8.77
C ARG A 59 -27.59 -21.20 9.46
N LEU A 60 -26.28 -20.92 9.41
CA LEU A 60 -25.74 -19.71 10.05
C LEU A 60 -26.24 -18.44 9.35
N PRO A 61 -26.58 -17.39 10.12
CA PRO A 61 -26.94 -16.10 9.56
C PRO A 61 -25.71 -15.43 8.91
N ARG A 62 -25.94 -14.69 7.81
CA ARG A 62 -24.89 -14.11 6.96
C ARG A 62 -23.85 -13.28 7.73
N LEU A 63 -24.28 -12.50 8.73
CA LEU A 63 -23.37 -11.69 9.55
C LEU A 63 -22.45 -12.56 10.43
N SER A 64 -22.94 -13.68 10.95
CA SER A 64 -22.13 -14.60 11.76
C SER A 64 -21.12 -15.35 10.90
N SER A 65 -21.52 -15.80 9.71
CA SER A 65 -20.58 -16.40 8.74
C SER A 65 -19.50 -15.41 8.33
N LEU A 66 -19.83 -14.13 8.09
CA LEU A 66 -18.85 -13.11 7.74
C LEU A 66 -17.85 -12.85 8.87
N LYS A 67 -18.33 -12.71 10.12
CA LYS A 67 -17.44 -12.55 11.29
C LYS A 67 -16.48 -13.72 11.45
N TRP A 68 -16.99 -14.94 11.26
CA TRP A 68 -16.16 -16.14 11.32
C TRP A 68 -15.10 -16.14 10.22
N LEU A 69 -15.49 -15.81 8.98
CA LEU A 69 -14.58 -15.75 7.84
C LEU A 69 -13.47 -14.71 8.04
N MET A 70 -13.81 -13.55 8.60
CA MET A 70 -12.82 -12.53 8.95
C MET A 70 -11.84 -13.01 10.02
N TRP A 71 -12.31 -13.82 10.98
CA TRP A 71 -11.47 -14.39 12.02
C TRP A 71 -10.53 -15.46 11.48
N ASP A 72 -11.05 -16.37 10.66
CA ASP A 72 -10.30 -17.44 10.01
C ASP A 72 -9.23 -16.84 9.07
N CYS A 73 -9.62 -15.88 8.23
CA CYS A 73 -8.73 -15.24 7.27
C CYS A 73 -7.87 -14.11 7.85
N ARG A 74 -7.83 -13.89 9.18
CA ARG A 74 -7.16 -12.72 9.79
C ARG A 74 -5.68 -12.59 9.39
N PHE A 75 -4.97 -13.72 9.28
CA PHE A 75 -3.56 -13.73 8.89
C PHE A 75 -3.40 -13.33 7.42
N SER A 76 -4.20 -13.92 6.53
CA SER A 76 -4.22 -13.58 5.11
C SER A 76 -4.64 -12.12 4.86
N LEU A 77 -5.63 -11.62 5.60
CA LEU A 77 -6.06 -10.22 5.53
C LEU A 77 -4.96 -9.27 6.01
N THR A 78 -4.20 -9.64 7.05
CA THR A 78 -3.05 -8.87 7.51
C THR A 78 -1.98 -8.78 6.41
N ILE A 79 -1.71 -9.90 5.72
CA ILE A 79 -0.77 -9.93 4.59
C ILE A 79 -1.28 -9.03 3.44
N ALA A 80 -2.58 -9.04 3.15
CA ALA A 80 -3.16 -8.16 2.13
C ALA A 80 -2.99 -6.67 2.46
N VAL A 81 -3.15 -6.29 3.74
CA VAL A 81 -2.90 -4.91 4.20
C VAL A 81 -1.42 -4.55 4.07
N LEU A 82 -0.51 -5.45 4.47
CA LEU A 82 0.92 -5.24 4.32
C LEU A 82 1.35 -5.10 2.85
N ALA A 83 0.73 -5.86 1.94
CA ALA A 83 0.94 -5.71 0.50
C ALA A 83 0.45 -4.35 -0.02
N GLY A 84 -0.69 -3.86 0.47
CA GLY A 84 -1.17 -2.51 0.18
C GLY A 84 -0.23 -1.42 0.70
N LEU A 85 0.34 -1.61 1.90
CA LEU A 85 1.34 -0.69 2.46
C LEU A 85 2.63 -0.66 1.63
N ALA A 86 3.12 -1.83 1.18
CA ALA A 86 4.23 -1.91 0.25
C ALA A 86 3.93 -1.16 -1.05
N ARG A 87 2.72 -1.30 -1.61
CA ARG A 87 2.28 -0.54 -2.78
C ARG A 87 2.32 0.97 -2.55
N ALA A 88 1.84 1.44 -1.39
CA ALA A 88 1.85 2.86 -1.05
C ALA A 88 3.26 3.45 -0.95
N ILE A 89 4.20 2.70 -0.36
CA ILE A 89 5.61 3.12 -0.22
C ILE A 89 6.30 3.21 -1.59
N SER A 90 5.99 2.29 -2.50
CA SER A 90 6.56 2.26 -3.85
C SER A 90 5.91 3.26 -4.81
N GLU A 91 4.86 3.99 -4.41
CA GLU A 91 4.16 4.92 -5.30
C GLU A 91 4.96 6.22 -5.48
N VAL A 92 5.41 6.49 -6.71
CA VAL A 92 6.26 7.64 -7.03
C VAL A 92 5.48 8.74 -7.76
N GLY A 93 4.66 8.37 -8.75
CA GLY A 93 4.02 9.33 -9.65
C GLY A 93 2.99 10.19 -8.94
N ALA A 94 2.07 9.58 -8.21
CA ALA A 94 1.05 10.32 -7.47
C ALA A 94 1.66 11.22 -6.39
N VAL A 95 2.70 10.73 -5.72
CA VAL A 95 3.42 11.48 -4.68
C VAL A 95 4.21 12.64 -5.28
N MET A 96 4.86 12.46 -6.42
CA MET A 96 5.58 13.53 -7.12
C MET A 96 4.62 14.63 -7.58
N ILE A 97 3.49 14.27 -8.18
CA ILE A 97 2.50 15.21 -8.70
C ILE A 97 1.80 16.00 -7.59
N VAL A 98 1.40 15.33 -6.51
CA VAL A 98 0.64 15.97 -5.41
C VAL A 98 1.56 16.60 -4.38
N GLY A 99 2.73 16.02 -4.11
CA GLY A 99 3.70 16.48 -3.13
C GLY A 99 4.69 17.51 -3.66
N GLY A 100 4.94 17.57 -4.97
CA GLY A 100 5.80 18.58 -5.61
C GLY A 100 7.30 18.43 -5.33
N ASN A 101 7.70 17.37 -4.63
CA ASN A 101 9.10 17.04 -4.32
C ASN A 101 9.88 18.18 -3.62
N ILE A 102 9.31 18.78 -2.58
CA ILE A 102 9.92 19.88 -1.85
C ILE A 102 10.95 19.34 -0.86
N GLU A 103 12.19 19.83 -0.94
CA GLU A 103 13.28 19.45 -0.05
C GLU A 103 12.90 19.71 1.42
N ASN A 104 13.22 18.76 2.30
CA ASN A 104 12.91 18.78 3.74
C ASN A 104 11.41 18.90 4.13
N ALA A 105 10.48 18.77 3.17
CA ALA A 105 9.04 18.84 3.45
C ALA A 105 8.27 17.65 2.87
N THR A 106 8.34 17.43 1.56
CA THR A 106 7.55 16.42 0.85
C THR A 106 8.37 15.49 -0.04
N ARG A 107 9.69 15.72 -0.13
CA ARG A 107 10.61 14.88 -0.89
C ARG A 107 10.76 13.50 -0.24
N THR A 108 10.44 12.47 -0.99
CA THR A 108 10.75 11.08 -0.65
C THR A 108 11.98 10.60 -1.42
N MET A 109 12.60 9.51 -0.96
CA MET A 109 13.75 8.91 -1.67
C MET A 109 13.39 8.53 -3.11
N THR A 110 12.18 8.02 -3.33
CA THR A 110 11.68 7.64 -4.65
C THR A 110 11.42 8.85 -5.56
N THR A 111 10.88 9.95 -5.04
CA THR A 111 10.71 11.18 -5.85
C THR A 111 12.03 11.88 -6.12
N ALA A 112 13.00 11.80 -5.20
CA ALA A 112 14.35 12.31 -5.42
C ALA A 112 15.04 11.57 -6.57
N ILE A 113 15.02 10.24 -6.59
CA ILE A 113 15.59 9.43 -7.68
C ILE A 113 14.99 9.85 -9.03
N ALA A 114 13.66 9.94 -9.10
CA ALA A 114 12.99 10.32 -10.34
C ALA A 114 13.31 11.76 -10.78
N LEU A 115 13.41 12.72 -9.84
CA LEU A 115 13.80 14.10 -10.18
C LEU A 115 15.25 14.17 -10.70
N GLU A 116 16.20 13.56 -10.00
CA GLU A 116 17.61 13.61 -10.41
C GLU A 116 17.85 12.89 -11.74
N THR A 117 17.10 11.82 -12.01
CA THR A 117 17.08 11.17 -13.34
C THR A 117 16.55 12.12 -14.41
N SER A 118 15.46 12.84 -14.17
CA SER A 118 14.90 13.81 -15.13
C SER A 118 15.78 15.05 -15.34
N LYS A 119 16.62 15.41 -14.36
CA LYS A 119 17.62 16.47 -14.51
C LYS A 119 18.87 16.04 -15.29
N GLY A 120 19.06 14.74 -15.50
CA GLY A 120 20.25 14.17 -16.14
C GLY A 120 21.44 13.94 -15.20
N ASP A 121 21.28 14.15 -13.88
CA ASP A 121 22.28 13.79 -12.86
C ASP A 121 22.16 12.31 -12.50
N LEU A 122 22.55 11.47 -13.46
CA LEU A 122 22.55 10.01 -13.33
C LEU A 122 23.44 9.50 -12.17
N PRO A 123 24.63 10.08 -11.89
CA PRO A 123 25.44 9.63 -10.76
C PRO A 123 24.71 9.68 -9.41
N LEU A 124 24.05 10.80 -9.11
CA LEU A 124 23.31 10.95 -7.85
C LEU A 124 22.07 10.05 -7.81
N ALA A 125 21.33 9.96 -8.92
CA ALA A 125 20.15 9.10 -9.04
C ALA A 125 20.51 7.60 -8.84
N LEU A 126 21.62 7.14 -9.42
CA LEU A 126 22.10 5.77 -9.27
C LEU A 126 22.56 5.49 -7.85
N ALA A 127 23.29 6.41 -7.21
CA ALA A 127 23.71 6.26 -5.82
C ALA A 127 22.51 6.08 -4.88
N LEU A 128 21.49 6.94 -5.01
CA LEU A 128 20.25 6.83 -4.23
C LEU A 128 19.48 5.53 -4.55
N GLY A 129 19.45 5.12 -5.82
CA GLY A 129 18.80 3.89 -6.25
C GLY A 129 19.44 2.64 -5.64
N ILE A 130 20.77 2.56 -5.61
CA ILE A 130 21.51 1.45 -4.99
C ILE A 130 21.22 1.36 -3.49
N VAL A 131 21.22 2.50 -2.78
CA VAL A 131 20.89 2.54 -1.35
C VAL A 131 19.46 2.05 -1.11
N LEU A 132 18.49 2.52 -1.90
CA LEU A 132 17.10 2.10 -1.78
C LEU A 132 16.93 0.59 -2.03
N LEU A 133 17.60 0.05 -3.06
CA LEU A 133 17.59 -1.39 -3.34
C LEU A 133 18.16 -2.21 -2.18
N GLY A 134 19.26 -1.73 -1.58
CA GLY A 134 19.85 -2.35 -0.39
C GLY A 134 18.87 -2.41 0.78
N ILE A 135 18.19 -1.30 1.06
CA ILE A 135 17.18 -1.24 2.14
C ILE A 135 16.02 -2.22 1.86
N VAL A 136 15.52 -2.26 0.62
CA VAL A 136 14.41 -3.15 0.25
C VAL A 136 14.81 -4.62 0.35
N LEU A 137 16.03 -4.97 -0.08
CA LEU A 137 16.57 -6.32 0.05
C LEU A 137 16.68 -6.76 1.52
N LEU A 138 17.24 -5.90 2.37
CA LEU A 138 17.36 -6.17 3.81
C LEU A 138 15.99 -6.35 4.47
N ALA A 139 15.02 -5.48 4.14
CA ALA A 139 13.67 -5.59 4.66
C ALA A 139 12.99 -6.90 4.23
N ASN A 140 13.15 -7.32 2.96
CA ASN A 140 12.61 -8.60 2.47
C ASN A 140 13.29 -9.82 3.09
N LEU A 141 14.60 -9.78 3.28
CA LEU A 141 15.33 -10.83 3.99
C LEU A 141 14.84 -10.96 5.44
N PHE A 142 14.61 -9.85 6.11
CA PHE A 142 14.07 -9.83 7.47
C PHE A 142 12.67 -10.43 7.54
N THR A 143 11.75 -10.01 6.67
CA THR A 143 10.38 -10.56 6.65
C THR A 143 10.37 -12.05 6.29
N PHE A 144 11.21 -12.48 5.36
CA PHE A 144 11.36 -13.89 5.01
C PHE A 144 11.88 -14.72 6.19
N ALA A 145 12.92 -14.25 6.89
CA ALA A 145 13.47 -14.92 8.06
C ALA A 145 12.45 -15.03 9.21
N VAL A 146 11.70 -13.96 9.48
CA VAL A 146 10.64 -13.95 10.49
C VAL A 146 9.53 -14.95 10.13
N ARG A 147 9.10 -14.97 8.86
CA ARG A 147 8.08 -15.92 8.39
C ARG A 147 8.56 -17.36 8.53
N GLN A 148 9.81 -17.65 8.16
CA GLN A 148 10.39 -18.98 8.26
C GLN A 148 10.50 -19.46 9.73
N LEU A 149 10.79 -18.54 10.66
CA LEU A 149 10.80 -18.84 12.09
C LEU A 149 9.40 -19.10 12.65
N ALA A 150 8.39 -18.37 12.16
CA ALA A 150 6.99 -18.54 12.56
C ALA A 150 6.41 -19.87 12.05
N GLU A 151 6.67 -20.21 10.78
CA GLU A 151 6.26 -21.49 10.18
C GLU A 151 6.90 -22.68 10.91
N ARG A 152 8.16 -22.56 11.37
CA ARG A 152 8.82 -23.61 12.18
C ARG A 152 8.31 -23.75 13.61
N ARG A 153 7.64 -22.74 14.17
CA ARG A 153 7.08 -22.79 15.54
C ARG A 153 5.60 -23.15 15.60
N TYR A 154 4.86 -22.95 14.52
CA TYR A 154 3.40 -23.14 14.47
C TYR A 154 2.91 -24.13 13.40
N GLY A 155 3.81 -24.65 12.54
CA GLY A 155 3.55 -25.79 11.65
C GLY A 155 4.16 -27.06 12.22
#